data_AF-A0AAD4K301-F1
#
_entry.id   AF-A0AAD4K301-F1
#
_cell.length_a   1.000
_cell.length_b   1.000
_cell.length_c   1.000
_cell.angle_alpha   90.00
_cell.angle_beta   90.00
_cell.angle_gamma   90.00
#
_symmetry.space_group_name_H-M   'P 1'
#
loop_
_entity.id
_entity.type
_entity.pdbx_description
1 polymer ?
#
loop_
_entity_poly.entity_id
_entity_poly.type
_entity_poly.pdbx_seq_one_letter_code
_entity_poly.pdbx_strand_id
1 'polypeptide(L)'
;RYNIGKSQAASIVKDKSKIQSMWDSGEWNMNVKRKYLNEKGVQLDAICFEWFSKTQSTSQMLINGPAIQAKAKEVATSLGIRNFAASNGWLQKWRRRHNISFKNTSVAENSASQSNADRLSPLLIPKCETIIAEDNSVDFENPSANKIDSDESALNIILKLKHYLKDDYLAFEHLKNLES
;
A
#
# COMPACT_ATOMS: atom_id res chain seq x y z
N ARG A 1 27.10 15.83 -23.98
CA ARG A 1 26.34 15.25 -25.11
C ARG A 1 25.70 13.95 -24.62
N TYR A 2 24.46 13.63 -25.01
CA TYR A 2 23.66 12.55 -24.38
C TYR A 2 23.79 11.15 -25.01
N ASN A 3 24.69 10.94 -25.98
CA ASN A 3 24.90 9.66 -26.68
C ASN A 3 23.60 8.99 -27.21
N ILE A 4 22.76 9.77 -27.89
CA ILE A 4 21.51 9.30 -28.52
C ILE A 4 21.55 9.47 -30.04
N GLY A 5 20.92 8.53 -30.76
CA GLY A 5 20.75 8.58 -32.21
C GLY A 5 19.64 9.55 -32.64
N LYS A 6 19.67 10.00 -33.91
CA LYS A 6 18.69 10.94 -34.47
C LYS A 6 17.24 10.49 -34.28
N SER A 7 16.96 9.21 -34.54
CA SER A 7 15.61 8.62 -34.38
C SER A 7 15.16 8.59 -32.91
N GLN A 8 16.07 8.38 -31.96
CA GLN A 8 15.75 8.42 -30.53
C GLN A 8 15.39 9.85 -30.10
N ALA A 9 16.17 10.85 -30.53
CA ALA A 9 15.87 12.25 -30.26
C ALA A 9 14.50 12.66 -30.86
N ALA A 10 14.20 12.24 -32.09
CA ALA A 10 12.91 12.50 -32.73
C ALA A 10 11.73 11.86 -31.97
N SER A 11 11.86 10.62 -31.50
CA SER A 11 10.84 9.97 -30.66
C SER A 11 10.64 10.68 -29.32
N ILE A 12 11.71 11.13 -28.66
CA ILE A 12 11.62 11.88 -27.40
C ILE A 12 10.91 13.22 -27.61
N VAL A 13 11.16 13.92 -28.73
CA VAL A 13 10.45 15.16 -29.09
C VAL A 13 8.98 14.88 -29.38
N LYS A 14 8.65 13.80 -30.10
CA LYS A 14 7.27 13.39 -30.39
C LYS A 14 6.48 13.10 -29.10
N ASP A 15 7.09 12.40 -28.15
CA ASP A 15 6.46 12.04 -26.87
C ASP A 15 6.62 13.11 -25.78
N LYS A 16 7.20 14.30 -26.08
CA LYS A 16 7.55 15.34 -25.10
C LYS A 16 6.41 15.64 -24.12
N SER A 17 5.23 15.97 -24.63
CA SER A 17 4.10 16.39 -23.79
C SER A 17 3.63 15.29 -22.83
N LYS A 18 3.77 14.02 -23.24
CA LYS A 18 3.40 12.84 -22.45
C LYS A 18 4.45 12.50 -21.39
N ILE A 19 5.73 12.73 -21.70
CA ILE A 19 6.83 12.63 -20.72
C ILE A 19 6.65 13.72 -19.66
N GLN A 20 6.37 14.96 -20.10
CA GLN A 20 6.15 16.10 -19.22
C GLN A 20 4.91 15.90 -18.32
N SER A 21 3.74 15.55 -18.87
CA SER A 21 2.54 15.33 -18.06
C SER A 21 2.71 14.23 -17.00
N MET A 22 3.44 13.15 -17.33
CA MET A 22 3.67 12.06 -16.39
C MET A 22 4.77 12.38 -15.36
N TRP A 23 5.66 13.32 -15.65
CA TRP A 23 6.57 13.90 -14.67
C TRP A 23 5.82 14.82 -13.69
N ASP A 24 5.02 15.74 -14.23
CA ASP A 24 4.28 16.75 -13.46
C ASP A 24 3.20 16.13 -12.54
N SER A 25 2.63 14.99 -12.94
CA SER A 25 1.69 14.21 -12.09
C SER A 25 2.33 13.53 -10.87
N GLY A 26 3.67 13.43 -10.81
CA GLY A 26 4.38 12.64 -9.78
C GLY A 26 4.28 11.11 -9.96
N GLU A 27 3.51 10.61 -10.93
CA GLU A 27 3.32 9.18 -11.21
C GLU A 27 4.53 8.53 -11.91
N TRP A 28 5.59 9.29 -12.21
CA TRP A 28 6.79 8.77 -12.88
C TRP A 28 7.61 7.83 -11.98
N ASN A 29 7.38 6.54 -12.10
CA ASN A 29 8.22 5.54 -11.44
C ASN A 29 9.60 5.39 -12.13
N MET A 30 10.62 6.03 -11.55
CA MET A 30 12.02 5.97 -12.03
C MET A 30 12.63 4.55 -12.12
N ASN A 31 12.05 3.56 -11.42
CA ASN A 31 12.51 2.17 -11.52
C ASN A 31 12.04 1.47 -12.81
N VAL A 32 11.10 2.06 -13.55
CA VAL A 32 10.55 1.50 -14.80
C VAL A 32 11.32 2.04 -16.01
N LYS A 33 12.40 1.33 -16.37
CA LYS A 33 13.28 1.74 -17.49
C LYS A 33 12.70 1.50 -18.89
N ARG A 34 11.63 0.71 -19.05
CA ARG A 34 10.92 0.44 -20.31
C ARG A 34 9.45 0.06 -20.03
N LYS A 35 8.54 0.32 -20.97
CA LYS A 35 7.18 -0.25 -20.96
C LYS A 35 7.21 -1.66 -21.57
N TYR A 36 6.82 -2.66 -20.79
CA TYR A 36 6.87 -4.09 -21.16
C TYR A 36 5.49 -4.74 -21.35
N LEU A 37 4.41 -4.01 -21.09
CA LEU A 37 3.05 -4.54 -21.15
C LEU A 37 2.40 -4.16 -22.48
N ASN A 38 1.71 -5.11 -23.09
CA ASN A 38 0.77 -4.86 -24.17
C ASN A 38 -0.50 -4.18 -23.63
N GLU A 39 -1.38 -3.69 -24.50
CA GLU A 39 -2.57 -2.91 -24.13
C GLU A 39 -3.45 -3.61 -23.08
N LYS A 40 -3.80 -4.88 -23.31
CA LYS A 40 -4.56 -5.70 -22.34
C LYS A 40 -3.82 -5.87 -21.01
N GLY A 41 -2.49 -6.00 -21.05
CA GLY A 41 -1.65 -6.05 -19.87
C GLY A 41 -1.69 -4.74 -19.08
N VAL A 42 -1.64 -3.59 -19.76
CA VAL A 42 -1.76 -2.26 -19.11
C VAL A 42 -3.13 -2.09 -18.46
N GLN A 43 -4.22 -2.51 -19.11
CA GLN A 43 -5.57 -2.48 -18.53
C GLN A 43 -5.67 -3.36 -17.28
N LEU A 44 -5.19 -4.61 -17.34
CA LEU A 44 -5.14 -5.49 -16.17
C LEU A 44 -4.33 -4.87 -15.02
N ASP A 45 -3.16 -4.34 -15.34
CA ASP A 45 -2.23 -3.73 -14.38
C ASP A 45 -2.87 -2.56 -13.62
N ALA A 46 -3.56 -1.68 -14.35
CA ALA A 46 -4.28 -0.53 -13.83
C ALA A 46 -5.50 -0.94 -12.97
N ILE A 47 -6.36 -1.85 -13.45
CA ILE A 47 -7.54 -2.31 -12.69
C ILE A 47 -7.12 -3.00 -11.38
N CYS A 48 -6.05 -3.81 -11.42
CA CYS A 48 -5.49 -4.40 -10.19
C CYS A 48 -4.96 -3.35 -9.22
N PHE A 49 -4.34 -2.28 -9.71
CA PHE A 49 -3.83 -1.18 -8.86
C PHE A 49 -4.96 -0.33 -8.28
N GLU A 50 -5.97 0.01 -9.07
CA GLU A 50 -7.15 0.75 -8.60
C GLU A 50 -7.88 -0.02 -7.48
N TRP A 51 -8.10 -1.33 -7.67
CA TRP A 51 -8.69 -2.19 -6.64
C TRP A 51 -7.82 -2.26 -5.37
N PHE A 52 -6.50 -2.41 -5.52
CA PHE A 52 -5.56 -2.46 -4.40
C PHE A 52 -5.62 -1.17 -3.59
N SER A 53 -5.48 -0.01 -4.25
CA SER A 53 -5.47 1.31 -3.62
C SER A 53 -6.79 1.62 -2.91
N LYS A 54 -7.94 1.32 -3.53
CA LYS A 54 -9.26 1.44 -2.88
C LYS A 54 -9.35 0.56 -1.64
N THR A 55 -9.02 -0.73 -1.77
CA THR A 55 -9.11 -1.70 -0.67
C THR A 55 -8.18 -1.31 0.49
N GLN A 56 -6.96 -0.83 0.19
CA GLN A 56 -6.00 -0.36 1.19
C GLN A 56 -6.46 0.95 1.88
N SER A 57 -7.18 1.83 1.18
CA SER A 57 -7.72 3.05 1.79
C SER A 57 -8.91 2.78 2.72
N THR A 58 -9.72 1.75 2.43
CA THR A 58 -10.93 1.41 3.20
C THR A 58 -10.66 0.43 4.35
N SER A 59 -9.67 -0.46 4.21
CA SER A 59 -9.36 -1.51 5.19
C SER A 59 -8.03 -1.27 5.88
N GLN A 60 -8.01 -1.32 7.22
CA GLN A 60 -6.76 -1.33 8.01
C GLN A 60 -5.92 -2.62 7.83
N MET A 61 -6.43 -3.61 7.07
CA MET A 61 -5.79 -4.90 6.87
C MET A 61 -4.80 -4.89 5.70
N LEU A 62 -3.61 -5.46 5.91
CA LEU A 62 -2.60 -5.61 4.87
C LEU A 62 -3.07 -6.61 3.80
N ILE A 63 -3.24 -6.13 2.56
CA ILE A 63 -3.56 -6.98 1.41
C ILE A 63 -2.34 -7.85 1.08
N ASN A 64 -2.44 -9.16 1.32
CA ASN A 64 -1.34 -10.09 1.06
C ASN A 64 -1.14 -10.38 -0.44
N GLY A 65 0.05 -10.90 -0.79
CA GLY A 65 0.39 -11.26 -2.18
C GLY A 65 -0.62 -12.20 -2.86
N PRO A 66 -1.07 -13.30 -2.21
CA PRO A 66 -2.07 -14.21 -2.76
C PRO A 66 -3.41 -13.55 -3.13
N ALA A 67 -3.91 -12.61 -2.32
CA ALA A 67 -5.14 -11.87 -2.63
C ALA A 67 -5.02 -11.05 -3.93
N ILE A 68 -3.87 -10.42 -4.15
CA ILE A 68 -3.57 -9.67 -5.38
C ILE A 68 -3.51 -10.62 -6.58
N GLN A 69 -2.92 -11.82 -6.43
CA GLN A 69 -2.87 -12.83 -7.49
C GLN A 69 -4.26 -13.39 -7.82
N ALA A 70 -5.13 -13.57 -6.81
CA ALA A 70 -6.52 -13.98 -7.01
C ALA A 70 -7.29 -12.92 -7.81
N LYS A 71 -7.24 -11.64 -7.38
CA LYS A 71 -7.90 -10.54 -8.11
C LYS A 71 -7.37 -10.43 -9.55
N ALA A 72 -6.07 -10.58 -9.76
CA ALA A 72 -5.48 -10.49 -11.09
C ALA A 72 -5.96 -11.61 -12.04
N LYS A 73 -6.29 -12.81 -11.54
CA LYS A 73 -6.91 -13.89 -12.33
C LYS A 73 -8.37 -13.57 -12.70
N GLU A 74 -9.13 -13.00 -11.77
CA GLU A 74 -10.50 -12.53 -12.01
C GLU A 74 -10.50 -11.46 -13.12
N VAL A 75 -9.67 -10.42 -12.96
CA VAL A 75 -9.52 -9.32 -13.95
C VAL A 75 -9.05 -9.84 -15.31
N ALA A 76 -8.10 -10.78 -15.34
CA ALA A 76 -7.66 -11.42 -16.58
C ALA A 76 -8.80 -12.15 -17.32
N THR A 77 -9.68 -12.82 -16.57
CA THR A 77 -10.84 -13.51 -17.11
C THR A 77 -11.81 -12.51 -17.75
N SER A 78 -12.13 -11.42 -17.04
CA SER A 78 -13.00 -10.34 -17.54
C SER A 78 -12.44 -9.63 -18.78
N LEU A 79 -11.11 -9.52 -18.91
CA LEU A 79 -10.44 -8.93 -20.10
C LEU A 79 -10.20 -9.94 -21.24
N GLY A 80 -10.65 -11.19 -21.09
CA GLY A 80 -10.47 -12.26 -22.07
C GLY A 80 -9.00 -12.66 -22.28
N ILE A 81 -8.15 -12.52 -21.26
CA ILE A 81 -6.74 -12.92 -21.27
C ILE A 81 -6.65 -14.39 -20.84
N ARG A 82 -6.63 -15.29 -21.82
CA ARG A 82 -6.50 -16.74 -21.57
C ARG A 82 -5.15 -17.07 -20.93
N ASN A 83 -5.14 -18.08 -20.06
CA ASN A 83 -3.94 -18.66 -19.43
C ASN A 83 -3.08 -17.68 -18.61
N PHE A 84 -3.68 -16.62 -18.05
CA PHE A 84 -2.97 -15.71 -17.16
C PHE A 84 -2.68 -16.35 -15.80
N ALA A 85 -1.41 -16.72 -15.56
CA ALA A 85 -1.01 -17.46 -14.37
C ALA A 85 -0.98 -16.65 -13.05
N ALA A 86 -0.97 -15.31 -13.11
CA ALA A 86 -0.70 -14.43 -11.96
C ALA A 86 0.53 -14.83 -11.12
N SER A 87 1.60 -15.29 -11.78
CA SER A 87 2.76 -15.90 -11.11
C SER A 87 3.48 -14.96 -10.13
N ASN A 88 4.28 -15.52 -9.22
CA ASN A 88 5.10 -14.73 -8.28
C ASN A 88 6.01 -13.71 -9.01
N GLY A 89 6.55 -14.09 -10.18
CA GLY A 89 7.32 -13.18 -11.04
C GLY A 89 6.47 -12.07 -11.69
N TRP A 90 5.19 -12.30 -11.96
CA TRP A 90 4.27 -11.22 -12.35
C TRP A 90 4.00 -10.29 -11.16
N LEU A 91 3.67 -10.83 -9.98
CA LEU A 91 3.38 -10.05 -8.77
C LEU A 91 4.56 -9.16 -8.36
N GLN A 92 5.79 -9.69 -8.35
CA GLN A 92 7.00 -8.90 -8.09
C GLN A 92 7.20 -7.76 -9.10
N LYS A 93 6.86 -7.99 -10.38
CA LYS A 93 6.96 -6.96 -11.43
C LYS A 93 5.85 -5.91 -11.29
N TRP A 94 4.62 -6.32 -10.95
CA TRP A 94 3.48 -5.45 -10.67
C TRP A 94 3.75 -4.55 -9.46
N ARG A 95 4.18 -5.12 -8.33
CA ARG A 95 4.59 -4.37 -7.13
C ARG A 95 5.67 -3.33 -7.44
N ARG A 96 6.69 -3.69 -8.23
CA ARG A 96 7.76 -2.77 -8.63
C ARG A 96 7.26 -1.62 -9.51
N ARG A 97 6.25 -1.84 -10.38
CA ARG A 97 5.64 -0.80 -11.23
C ARG A 97 4.85 0.23 -10.42
N HIS A 98 4.25 -0.19 -9.31
CA HIS A 98 3.38 0.63 -8.46
C HIS A 98 4.05 1.05 -7.13
N ASN A 99 5.37 0.88 -7.00
CA ASN A 99 6.15 1.20 -5.80
C ASN A 99 5.67 0.50 -4.49
N ILE A 100 4.98 -0.65 -4.61
CA ILE A 100 4.36 -1.35 -3.47
C ILE A 100 5.39 -2.22 -2.72
N SER A 101 5.88 -1.69 -1.60
CA SER A 101 6.61 -2.46 -0.60
C SER A 101 5.67 -3.15 0.38
N PHE A 102 5.98 -4.39 0.75
CA PHE A 102 5.40 -5.01 1.94
C PHE A 102 6.44 -4.87 3.05
N LYS A 103 6.02 -4.37 4.21
CA LYS A 103 6.83 -4.50 5.42
C LYS A 103 6.91 -5.98 5.73
N ASN A 104 8.12 -6.54 5.79
CA ASN A 104 8.31 -7.93 6.17
C ASN A 104 8.02 -8.07 7.67
N THR A 105 6.78 -8.39 8.04
CA THR A 105 6.49 -8.96 9.35
C THR A 105 7.08 -10.38 9.37
N SER A 106 8.31 -10.48 9.85
CA SER A 106 8.97 -11.76 10.11
C SER A 106 8.35 -12.43 11.34
N VAL A 107 7.16 -12.99 11.17
CA VAL A 107 6.70 -14.08 12.04
C VAL A 107 7.59 -15.27 11.72
N ALA A 108 8.32 -15.74 12.72
CA ALA A 108 9.17 -16.92 12.59
C ALA A 108 8.28 -18.16 12.47
N GLU A 109 8.04 -18.62 11.24
CA GLU A 109 7.40 -19.90 10.97
C GLU A 109 8.38 -21.03 11.32
N ASN A 110 8.33 -21.45 12.59
CA ASN A 110 9.05 -22.61 13.09
C ASN A 110 8.68 -23.85 12.27
N SER A 111 9.65 -24.37 11.52
CA SER A 111 9.50 -25.63 10.80
C SER A 111 9.60 -26.81 11.76
N ALA A 112 8.46 -27.38 12.15
CA ALA A 112 8.37 -28.68 12.80
C ALA A 112 7.32 -29.53 12.06
N SER A 113 7.71 -30.75 11.70
CA SER A 113 6.91 -31.64 10.82
C SER A 113 6.02 -32.60 11.60
N GLN A 114 4.98 -33.10 10.92
CA GLN A 114 4.29 -34.38 11.14
C GLN A 114 3.27 -34.52 12.31
N SER A 115 1.98 -34.48 11.90
CA SER A 115 0.90 -35.44 12.19
C SER A 115 0.73 -36.03 13.60
N ASN A 116 -0.46 -35.85 14.20
CA ASN A 116 -1.45 -36.93 14.39
C ASN A 116 -2.83 -36.38 14.81
N ALA A 117 -3.86 -37.23 14.79
CA ALA A 117 -5.28 -36.85 14.85
C ALA A 117 -5.91 -36.81 16.27
N ASP A 118 -7.18 -36.40 16.29
CA ASP A 118 -8.20 -36.55 17.35
C ASP A 118 -8.04 -35.81 18.70
N ARG A 119 -8.83 -34.73 18.85
CA ARG A 119 -10.03 -34.74 19.72
C ARG A 119 -10.92 -33.49 19.59
N LEU A 120 -12.22 -33.74 19.46
CA LEU A 120 -13.35 -32.81 19.66
C LEU A 120 -13.73 -32.83 21.16
N SER A 121 -14.44 -31.90 21.81
CA SER A 121 -15.07 -30.57 21.54
C SER A 121 -15.76 -30.12 22.86
N PRO A 122 -16.62 -29.06 22.95
CA PRO A 122 -16.70 -27.72 22.32
C PRO A 122 -16.93 -26.60 23.39
N LEU A 123 -17.34 -25.39 22.95
CA LEU A 123 -17.87 -24.26 23.75
C LEU A 123 -16.80 -23.45 24.55
N LEU A 124 -16.91 -22.13 24.74
CA LEU A 124 -18.12 -21.31 24.92
C LEU A 124 -17.95 -19.90 24.31
N ILE A 125 -18.96 -19.40 23.61
CA ILE A 125 -19.08 -17.98 23.21
C ILE A 125 -19.89 -17.24 24.29
N PRO A 126 -19.36 -16.21 24.96
CA PRO A 126 -20.17 -15.24 25.69
C PRO A 126 -20.84 -14.30 24.68
N LYS A 127 -22.13 -14.01 24.87
CA LYS A 127 -22.93 -13.17 23.99
C LYS A 127 -23.70 -12.14 24.82
N CYS A 128 -23.77 -10.90 24.32
CA CYS A 128 -24.47 -9.75 24.90
C CYS A 128 -23.88 -9.24 26.25
N GLU A 129 -24.13 -8.01 26.72
CA GLU A 129 -25.24 -7.07 26.44
C GLU A 129 -24.84 -5.64 26.02
N THR A 130 -25.85 -4.94 25.51
CA THR A 130 -25.92 -3.52 25.13
C THR A 130 -25.63 -2.54 26.27
N ILE A 131 -24.93 -1.44 25.97
CA ILE A 131 -25.12 -0.14 26.63
C ILE A 131 -25.42 0.90 25.55
N ILE A 132 -26.54 1.61 25.67
CA ILE A 132 -26.90 2.75 24.80
C ILE A 132 -26.84 4.02 25.63
N ALA A 133 -26.21 5.04 25.04
CA ALA A 133 -26.26 6.46 25.36
C ALA A 133 -25.90 6.89 26.80
N GLU A 134 -24.92 7.80 26.88
CA GLU A 134 -25.26 9.14 27.35
C GLU A 134 -24.50 10.19 26.52
N ASP A 135 -25.06 11.40 26.51
CA ASP A 135 -24.74 12.50 25.60
C ASP A 135 -23.34 13.07 25.81
N ASN A 136 -22.61 13.27 24.71
CA ASN A 136 -21.60 14.32 24.59
C ASN A 136 -21.48 14.76 23.13
N SER A 137 -22.26 15.79 22.78
CA SER A 137 -21.99 16.65 21.63
C SER A 137 -20.53 17.10 21.61
N VAL A 138 -19.75 16.62 20.63
CA VAL A 138 -18.44 17.21 20.27
C VAL A 138 -18.45 17.45 18.77
N ASP A 139 -18.27 18.71 18.39
CA ASP A 139 -18.51 19.21 17.06
C ASP A 139 -17.59 18.61 15.99
N PHE A 140 -18.16 18.41 14.81
CA PHE A 140 -17.45 17.97 13.63
C PHE A 140 -16.69 19.16 13.01
N GLU A 141 -15.58 19.58 13.63
CA GLU A 141 -14.72 20.64 13.09
C GLU A 141 -14.07 20.22 11.76
N ASN A 142 -14.77 20.56 10.67
CA ASN A 142 -14.28 21.10 9.41
C ASN A 142 -12.87 20.66 8.94
N PRO A 143 -12.75 19.84 7.88
CA PRO A 143 -11.46 19.38 7.32
C PRO A 143 -10.53 20.46 6.74
N SER A 144 -10.85 21.76 6.87
CA SER A 144 -10.17 22.87 6.19
C SER A 144 -8.97 23.48 6.95
N ALA A 145 -8.65 23.04 8.17
CA ALA A 145 -7.70 23.72 9.07
C ALA A 145 -6.21 23.33 8.91
N ASN A 146 -5.83 22.54 7.90
CA ASN A 146 -4.43 22.11 7.67
C ASN A 146 -3.77 22.76 6.43
N LYS A 147 -4.15 23.99 6.10
CA LYS A 147 -3.33 24.82 5.21
C LYS A 147 -2.24 25.49 6.04
N ILE A 148 -1.00 25.06 5.86
CA ILE A 148 0.17 25.77 6.41
C ILE A 148 0.28 27.10 5.65
N ASP A 149 -0.23 28.15 6.28
CA ASP A 149 -0.33 29.51 5.76
C ASP A 149 0.81 30.42 6.23
N SER A 150 1.49 30.04 7.31
CA SER A 150 2.58 30.73 7.96
C SER A 150 3.73 29.77 8.34
N ASP A 151 4.95 30.30 8.41
CA ASP A 151 6.13 29.58 8.89
C ASP A 151 6.03 29.27 10.40
N GLU A 152 5.42 30.16 11.18
CA GLU A 152 5.11 29.93 12.60
C GLU A 152 4.20 28.70 12.81
N SER A 153 3.16 28.55 11.98
CA SER A 153 2.27 27.38 11.97
C SER A 153 3.05 26.08 11.69
N ALA A 154 3.99 26.12 10.75
CA ALA A 154 4.85 24.98 10.42
C ALA A 154 5.77 24.61 11.60
N LEU A 155 6.40 25.60 12.23
CA LEU A 155 7.31 25.38 13.36
C LEU A 155 6.57 24.81 14.59
N ASN A 156 5.36 25.28 14.87
CA ASN A 156 4.53 24.74 15.96
C ASN A 156 4.14 23.26 15.72
N ILE A 157 3.81 22.88 14.48
CA ILE A 157 3.56 21.47 14.13
C ILE A 157 4.83 20.63 14.33
N ILE A 158 6.00 21.11 13.88
CA ILE A 158 7.29 20.43 14.06
C ILE A 158 7.63 20.25 15.54
N LEU A 159 7.41 21.27 16.38
CA LEU A 159 7.62 21.18 17.82
C LEU A 159 6.68 20.16 18.48
N LYS A 160 5.40 20.15 18.11
CA LYS A 160 4.41 19.19 18.63
C LYS A 160 4.78 17.74 18.27
N LEU A 161 5.21 17.51 17.03
CA LEU A 161 5.70 16.20 16.58
C LEU A 161 6.99 15.78 17.30
N LYS A 162 7.91 16.72 17.55
CA LYS A 162 9.16 16.45 18.29
C LYS A 162 8.89 16.10 19.76
N HIS A 163 7.88 16.72 20.38
CA HIS A 163 7.46 16.36 21.74
C HIS A 163 6.89 14.94 21.77
N TYR A 164 5.92 14.65 20.89
CA TYR A 164 5.27 13.34 20.81
C TYR A 164 6.28 12.19 20.61
N LEU A 165 7.23 12.34 19.69
CA LEU A 165 8.28 11.34 19.47
C LEU A 165 9.22 11.14 20.68
N LYS A 166 9.37 12.16 21.54
CA LYS A 166 10.15 12.05 22.78
C LYS A 166 9.39 11.25 23.84
N ASP A 167 8.08 11.46 23.95
CA ASP A 167 7.23 10.74 24.90
C ASP A 167 7.10 9.25 24.52
N ASP A 168 6.90 8.95 23.23
CA ASP A 168 6.90 7.58 22.69
C ASP A 168 8.24 6.87 22.96
N TYR A 169 9.37 7.57 22.79
CA TYR A 169 10.70 7.03 23.12
C TYR A 169 10.84 6.74 24.62
N LEU A 170 10.37 7.65 25.49
CA LEU A 170 10.39 7.45 26.94
C LEU A 170 9.54 6.24 27.34
N ALA A 171 8.35 6.10 26.77
CA ALA A 171 7.46 4.96 27.00
C ALA A 171 8.12 3.63 26.58
N PHE A 172 8.81 3.61 25.44
CA PHE A 172 9.57 2.45 24.97
C PHE A 172 10.74 2.10 25.91
N GLU A 173 11.49 3.10 26.37
CA GLU A 173 12.60 2.91 27.32
C GLU A 173 12.11 2.42 28.69
N HIS A 174 10.97 2.94 29.17
CA HIS A 174 10.32 2.46 30.39
C HIS A 174 9.86 1.00 30.28
N LEU A 175 9.24 0.60 29.16
CA LEU A 175 8.85 -0.79 28.93
C LEU A 175 10.06 -1.74 28.93
N LYS A 176 11.14 -1.36 28.23
CA LYS A 176 12.38 -2.15 28.19
C LYS A 176 13.00 -2.37 29.57
N ASN A 177 12.92 -1.36 30.45
CA ASN A 177 13.43 -1.42 31.81
C ASN A 177 12.53 -2.23 32.77
N LEU A 178 11.30 -2.59 32.36
CA LEU A 178 10.40 -3.50 33.10
C LEU A 178 10.57 -4.97 32.67
N GLU A 179 11.22 -5.23 31.53
CA GLU A 179 11.52 -6.57 31.01
C GLU A 179 12.92 -7.08 31.42
N SER A 180 13.63 -6.36 32.31
CA SER A 180 14.99 -6.67 32.80
C SER A 180 15.04 -6.94 34.30
#